data_AF-A0A8S2TC56-F1
#
_entry.id   AF-A0A8S2TC56-F1
#
_cell.length_a   1.000
_cell.length_b   1.000
_cell.length_c   1.000
_cell.angle_alpha   90.00
_cell.angle_beta   90.00
_cell.angle_gamma   90.00
#
_symmetry.space_group_name_H-M   'P 1'
#
loop_
_entity.id
_entity.type
_entity.pdbx_description
1 polymer ?
#
loop_
_entity_poly.entity_id
_entity_poly.type
_entity_poly.pdbx_seq_one_letter_code
_entity_poly.pdbx_strand_id
1 'polypeptide(L)'
;MNGSSPINFVPPTTTRLVIAPLNDSIYSRFSPTTSISVIVGELFIETWINQSSYESYYAACEPQYCRSANTRRNDLLYLLTTLLGVYGGLTVGLRFFVWNAMMIFEKIKHRIGVSFNLAKPSVSPFIIEGNSSL
;
A
#
# COMPACT_ATOMS: atom_id res chain seq x y z
N MET A 1 3.06 10.86 -8.26
CA MET A 1 2.70 10.80 -6.83
C MET A 1 2.62 12.23 -6.35
N ASN A 2 1.41 12.76 -6.19
CA ASN A 2 1.20 14.15 -5.80
C ASN A 2 1.33 14.21 -4.27
N GLY A 3 2.46 14.72 -3.78
CA GLY A 3 2.69 14.90 -2.35
C GLY A 3 1.83 16.07 -1.87
N SER A 4 0.80 15.78 -1.09
CA SER A 4 0.03 16.81 -0.39
C SER A 4 0.94 17.55 0.59
N SER A 5 0.86 18.88 0.58
CA SER A 5 1.58 19.78 1.48
C SER A 5 1.34 19.43 2.95
N PRO A 6 2.30 19.72 3.86
CA PRO A 6 2.10 19.52 5.28
C PRO A 6 0.95 20.41 5.77
N ILE A 7 -0.05 19.76 6.36
CA ILE A 7 -1.11 20.42 7.11
C ILE A 7 -0.47 21.05 8.35
N ASN A 8 -0.30 22.37 8.33
CA ASN A 8 0.02 23.14 9.52
C ASN A 8 -1.19 23.06 10.46
N PHE A 9 -1.09 22.16 11.44
CA PHE A 9 -2.06 22.07 12.53
C PHE A 9 -1.90 23.31 13.40
N VAL A 10 -2.70 24.34 13.13
CA VAL A 10 -2.91 25.43 14.09
C VAL A 10 -3.80 24.83 15.18
N PRO A 11 -3.31 24.64 16.41
CA PRO A 11 -4.17 24.19 17.50
C PRO A 11 -5.29 25.23 17.66
N PRO A 12 -6.58 24.81 17.69
CA PRO A 12 -7.65 25.75 17.94
C PRO A 12 -7.37 26.46 19.27
N THR A 13 -7.55 27.79 19.27
CA THR A 13 -7.47 28.64 20.46
C THR A 13 -8.10 27.90 21.63
N THR A 14 -7.35 27.74 22.72
CA THR A 14 -7.79 26.98 23.91
C THR A 14 -9.05 27.62 24.47
N THR A 15 -10.21 27.20 23.97
CA THR A 15 -11.47 27.33 24.68
C THR A 15 -11.24 26.53 25.94
N ARG A 16 -11.17 27.20 27.09
CA ARG A 16 -11.13 26.52 28.38
C ARG A 16 -12.45 25.78 28.55
N LEU A 17 -12.51 24.56 28.03
CA LEU A 17 -13.62 23.67 28.23
C LEU A 17 -13.55 23.23 29.68
N VAL A 18 -14.46 23.75 30.49
CA VAL A 18 -14.59 23.32 31.88
C VAL A 18 -15.26 21.95 31.85
N ILE A 19 -14.53 20.91 32.24
CA ILE A 19 -15.00 19.52 32.19
C ILE A 19 -15.33 19.10 33.61
N ALA A 20 -16.62 19.04 33.91
CA ALA A 20 -17.09 18.57 35.21
C ALA A 20 -17.27 17.03 35.19
N PRO A 21 -17.09 16.35 36.33
CA PRO A 21 -17.39 14.93 36.44
C PRO A 21 -18.89 14.69 36.24
N LEU A 22 -19.25 13.48 35.79
CA LEU A 22 -20.66 13.11 35.61
C LEU A 22 -21.42 13.06 36.95
N ASN A 23 -20.71 12.85 38.06
CA ASN A 23 -21.26 12.87 39.40
C ASN A 23 -20.39 13.73 40.32
N ASP A 24 -20.86 14.95 40.63
CA ASP A 24 -20.17 15.93 41.47
C ASP A 24 -20.00 15.49 42.94
N SER A 25 -20.72 14.44 43.37
CA SER A 25 -20.58 13.88 44.72
C SER A 25 -19.36 12.97 44.90
N ILE A 26 -18.69 12.59 43.80
CA ILE A 26 -17.50 11.72 43.82
C ILE A 26 -16.25 12.60 43.64
N TYR A 27 -15.23 12.35 44.46
CA TYR A 27 -13.93 13.00 44.32
C TYR A 27 -13.29 12.61 42.98
N SER A 28 -13.13 13.57 42.07
CA SER A 28 -12.34 13.42 40.85
C SER A 28 -10.91 13.91 41.08
N ARG A 29 -9.95 13.19 40.49
CA ARG A 29 -8.54 13.57 40.47
C ARG A 29 -8.31 14.78 39.55
N PHE A 30 -9.15 14.95 38.53
CA PHE A 30 -9.02 16.03 37.57
C PHE A 30 -9.87 17.23 37.98
N SER A 31 -9.24 18.39 38.14
CA SER A 31 -9.98 19.65 38.32
C SER A 31 -10.74 19.99 37.02
N PRO A 32 -11.94 20.59 37.10
CA PRO A 32 -12.66 21.06 35.92
C PRO A 32 -11.90 22.09 35.06
N THR A 33 -10.80 22.62 35.59
CA THR A 33 -9.90 23.56 34.90
C THR A 33 -8.73 22.88 34.17
N THR A 34 -8.58 21.56 34.30
CA THR A 34 -7.53 20.78 33.63
C THR A 34 -7.77 20.71 32.12
N SER A 35 -6.70 20.74 31.33
CA SER A 35 -6.81 20.63 29.87
C SER A 35 -7.07 19.19 29.44
N ILE A 36 -7.88 19.02 28.39
CA ILE A 36 -8.17 17.70 27.80
C ILE A 36 -6.89 16.95 27.44
N SER A 37 -5.87 17.65 26.95
CA SER A 37 -4.58 17.05 26.62
C SER A 37 -3.92 16.34 27.81
N VAL A 38 -4.05 16.90 29.02
CA VAL A 38 -3.49 16.31 30.26
C VAL A 38 -4.34 15.11 30.69
N ILE A 39 -5.67 15.23 30.61
CA ILE A 39 -6.59 14.13 30.96
C ILE A 39 -6.37 12.92 30.01
N VAL A 40 -6.21 13.17 28.71
CA VAL A 40 -5.91 12.14 27.70
C VAL A 40 -4.53 11.53 27.92
N GLY A 41 -3.52 12.35 28.28
CA GLY A 41 -2.18 11.87 28.62
C GLY A 41 -2.16 10.94 29.84
N GLU A 42 -3.09 11.16 30.77
CA GLU A 42 -3.32 10.32 31.96
C GLU A 42 -4.39 9.24 31.71
N LEU A 43 -4.77 8.99 30.44
CA LEU A 43 -5.73 7.98 29.99
C LEU A 43 -7.10 8.04 30.71
N PHE A 44 -7.48 9.19 31.26
CA PHE A 44 -8.68 9.36 32.09
C PHE A 44 -8.68 8.51 33.38
N ILE A 45 -7.51 8.10 33.90
CA ILE A 45 -7.43 7.35 35.17
C ILE A 45 -7.72 8.28 36.35
N GLU A 46 -8.87 8.05 37.00
CA GLU A 46 -9.29 8.73 38.23
C GLU A 46 -8.69 8.12 39.49
N THR A 47 -8.56 6.78 39.55
CA THR A 47 -8.01 6.07 40.73
C THR A 47 -7.12 4.91 40.32
N TRP A 48 -6.00 4.76 41.03
CA TRP A 48 -5.12 3.60 40.93
C TRP A 48 -5.48 2.62 42.05
N ILE A 49 -6.31 1.63 41.75
CA ILE A 49 -6.63 0.57 42.71
C ILE A 49 -5.53 -0.49 42.60
N ASN A 50 -4.58 -0.46 43.54
CA ASN A 50 -3.40 -1.36 43.56
C ASN A 50 -3.72 -2.86 43.68
N GLN A 51 -4.99 -3.25 43.71
CA GLN A 51 -5.45 -4.63 43.85
C GLN A 51 -5.80 -5.28 42.51
N SER A 52 -5.91 -4.52 41.42
CA SER A 52 -6.16 -5.04 40.08
C SER A 52 -4.96 -4.80 39.18
N SER A 53 -4.19 -5.86 38.90
CA SER A 53 -3.15 -5.78 37.87
C SER A 53 -3.82 -5.59 36.51
N TYR A 54 -3.52 -4.48 35.83
CA TYR A 54 -4.02 -4.20 34.48
C TYR A 54 -3.67 -5.34 33.51
N GLU A 55 -2.49 -5.95 33.69
CA GLU A 55 -2.05 -7.11 32.91
C GLU A 55 -2.98 -8.32 33.06
N SER A 56 -3.43 -8.65 34.27
CA SER A 56 -4.31 -9.81 34.47
C SER A 56 -5.72 -9.56 33.91
N TYR A 57 -6.22 -8.34 34.04
CA TYR A 57 -7.50 -7.95 33.44
C TYR A 57 -7.44 -7.99 31.91
N TYR A 58 -6.36 -7.47 31.33
CA TYR A 58 -6.16 -7.49 29.89
C TYR A 58 -5.93 -8.90 29.36
N ALA A 59 -5.19 -9.75 30.09
CA ALA A 59 -4.99 -11.15 29.74
C ALA A 59 -6.29 -11.96 29.83
N ALA A 60 -7.14 -11.71 30.84
CA ALA A 60 -8.44 -12.38 30.97
C ALA A 60 -9.44 -11.95 29.89
N CYS A 61 -9.35 -10.71 29.42
CA CYS A 61 -10.23 -10.13 28.41
C CYS A 61 -9.56 -10.04 27.03
N GLU A 62 -8.41 -10.69 26.81
CA GLU A 62 -7.70 -10.60 25.54
C GLU A 62 -8.60 -11.19 24.45
N PRO A 63 -9.01 -10.38 23.46
CA PRO A 63 -9.86 -10.87 22.39
C PRO A 63 -9.07 -11.89 21.58
N GLN A 64 -9.39 -13.18 21.74
CA GLN A 64 -8.83 -14.30 20.97
C GLN A 64 -8.97 -14.12 19.45
N TYR A 65 -9.86 -13.21 19.05
CA TYR A 65 -10.12 -12.82 17.68
C TYR A 65 -10.49 -11.35 17.70
N CYS A 66 -9.66 -10.50 17.08
CA CYS A 66 -10.10 -9.19 16.64
C CYS A 66 -11.27 -9.42 15.68
N ARG A 67 -12.49 -9.15 16.16
CA ARG A 67 -13.68 -9.11 15.31
C ARG A 67 -13.50 -7.88 14.42
N SER A 68 -12.81 -8.04 13.30
CA SER A 68 -13.01 -7.17 12.16
C SER A 68 -14.50 -7.25 11.86
N ALA A 69 -15.24 -6.21 12.24
CA ALA A 69 -16.64 -6.01 11.89
C ALA A 69 -16.79 -5.73 10.39
N ASN A 70 -16.08 -6.50 9.55
CA ASN A 70 -16.34 -6.54 8.14
C ASN A 70 -17.58 -7.42 7.99
N THR A 71 -18.71 -6.77 7.81
CA THR A 71 -20.00 -7.40 7.56
C THR A 71 -19.87 -8.33 6.35
N ARG A 72 -19.65 -9.62 6.61
CA ARG A 72 -19.46 -10.72 5.65
C ARG A 72 -20.79 -11.07 4.95
N ARG A 73 -21.46 -10.09 4.35
CA ARG A 73 -22.74 -10.33 3.66
C ARG A 73 -22.56 -10.86 2.23
N ASN A 74 -21.34 -10.80 1.66
CA ASN A 74 -21.12 -11.05 0.24
C ASN A 74 -19.91 -11.94 -0.07
N ASP A 75 -19.36 -12.67 0.90
CA ASP A 75 -18.18 -13.53 0.70
C ASP A 75 -18.36 -14.55 -0.43
N LEU A 76 -19.55 -15.13 -0.55
CA LEU A 76 -19.84 -16.15 -1.56
C LEU A 76 -19.88 -15.55 -2.98
N LEU A 77 -20.49 -14.36 -3.12
CA LEU A 77 -20.48 -13.62 -4.38
C LEU A 77 -19.06 -13.18 -4.75
N TYR A 78 -18.28 -12.69 -3.78
CA TYR A 78 -16.90 -12.29 -3.99
C TYR A 78 -16.02 -13.47 -4.45
N LEU A 79 -16.21 -14.65 -3.86
CA LEU A 79 -15.47 -15.84 -4.24
C LEU A 79 -15.84 -16.31 -5.66
N LEU A 80 -17.13 -16.28 -6.02
CA LEU A 80 -17.60 -16.62 -7.37
C LEU A 80 -17.10 -15.65 -8.44
N THR A 81 -17.21 -14.34 -8.21
CA THR A 81 -16.72 -13.34 -9.17
C THR A 81 -15.21 -13.40 -9.33
N THR A 82 -14.48 -13.68 -8.25
CA THR A 82 -13.03 -13.88 -8.30
C THR A 82 -12.67 -15.12 -9.13
N LEU A 83 -13.34 -16.26 -8.92
CA LEU A 83 -13.10 -17.45 -9.73
C LEU A 83 -13.41 -17.20 -11.21
N LEU A 84 -14.59 -16.66 -11.52
CA LEU A 84 -14.97 -16.34 -12.90
C LEU A 84 -14.02 -15.34 -13.56
N GLY A 85 -13.58 -14.33 -12.81
CA GLY A 85 -12.61 -13.34 -13.25
C GLY A 85 -11.23 -13.95 -13.51
N VAL A 86 -10.75 -14.86 -12.66
CA VAL A 86 -9.48 -15.56 -12.86
C VAL A 86 -9.57 -16.52 -14.04
N TYR A 87 -10.60 -17.35 -14.12
CA TYR A 87 -10.77 -18.30 -15.23
C TYR A 87 -10.94 -17.57 -16.58
N GLY A 88 -11.82 -16.58 -16.63
CA GLY A 88 -12.07 -15.79 -17.83
C GLY A 88 -10.87 -14.93 -18.21
N GLY A 89 -10.32 -14.18 -17.26
CA GLY A 89 -9.19 -13.28 -17.45
C GLY A 89 -7.90 -14.00 -17.82
N LEU A 90 -7.61 -15.15 -17.21
CA LEU A 90 -6.44 -15.95 -17.56
C LEU A 90 -6.57 -16.50 -18.98
N THR A 91 -7.73 -17.07 -19.33
CA THR A 91 -7.93 -17.69 -20.66
C THR A 91 -7.89 -16.65 -21.78
N VAL A 92 -8.61 -15.54 -21.62
CA VAL A 92 -8.66 -14.46 -22.62
C VAL A 92 -7.33 -13.70 -22.65
N GLY A 93 -6.77 -13.42 -21.48
CA GLY A 93 -5.50 -12.72 -21.33
C GLY A 93 -4.33 -13.47 -21.98
N LEU A 94 -4.24 -14.79 -21.78
CA LEU A 94 -3.17 -15.59 -22.40
C LEU A 94 -3.30 -15.62 -23.93
N ARG A 95 -4.52 -15.79 -24.47
CA ARG A 95 -4.75 -15.76 -25.92
C ARG A 95 -4.38 -14.41 -26.53
N PHE A 96 -4.78 -13.32 -25.89
CA PHE A 96 -4.42 -11.98 -26.31
C PHE A 96 -2.90 -11.78 -26.23
N PHE A 97 -2.27 -12.23 -25.15
CA PHE A 97 -0.83 -12.13 -24.97
C PHE A 97 -0.05 -12.88 -26.05
N VAL A 98 -0.44 -14.11 -26.40
CA VAL A 98 0.22 -14.90 -27.45
C VAL A 98 0.11 -14.22 -28.82
N TRP A 99 -1.07 -13.72 -29.18
CA TRP A 99 -1.26 -13.00 -30.44
C TRP A 99 -0.37 -11.76 -30.54
N ASN A 100 -0.34 -10.96 -29.47
CA ASN A 100 0.49 -9.75 -29.42
C ASN A 100 1.99 -10.10 -29.38
N ALA A 101 2.38 -11.12 -28.62
CA ALA A 101 3.76 -11.57 -28.51
C ALA A 101 4.32 -12.05 -29.86
N MET A 102 3.54 -12.77 -30.66
CA MET A 102 3.97 -13.18 -32.02
C MET A 102 4.26 -11.97 -32.91
N MET A 103 3.34 -11.01 -32.99
CA MET A 103 3.55 -9.79 -33.81
C MET A 103 4.74 -8.96 -33.32
N ILE A 104 4.94 -8.90 -32.00
CA ILE A 104 6.08 -8.21 -31.40
C ILE A 104 7.38 -8.96 -31.72
N PHE A 105 7.40 -10.29 -31.62
CA PHE A 105 8.57 -11.11 -31.88
C PHE A 105 9.04 -11.00 -33.33
N GLU A 106 8.12 -10.99 -34.31
CA GLU A 106 8.48 -10.79 -35.72
C GLU A 106 9.05 -9.40 -35.98
N LYS A 107 8.46 -8.35 -35.40
CA LYS A 107 9.00 -6.99 -35.51
C LYS A 107 10.37 -6.87 -34.86
N ILE A 108 10.59 -7.48 -33.69
CA ILE A 108 11.87 -7.50 -32.99
C ILE A 108 12.91 -8.25 -33.82
N LYS A 109 12.59 -9.44 -34.34
CA LYS A 109 13.47 -10.22 -35.21
C LYS A 109 13.86 -9.46 -36.48
N HIS A 110 12.89 -8.81 -37.13
CA HIS A 110 13.15 -7.99 -38.32
C HIS A 110 14.07 -6.80 -38.01
N ARG A 111 13.82 -6.07 -36.90
CA ARG A 111 14.62 -4.90 -36.51
C ARG A 111 16.04 -5.27 -36.08
N ILE A 112 16.22 -6.38 -35.37
CA ILE A 112 17.54 -6.91 -34.99
C ILE A 112 18.30 -7.41 -36.22
N GLY A 113 17.64 -8.13 -37.13
CA GLY A 113 18.24 -8.59 -38.38
C GLY A 113 18.72 -7.45 -39.27
N VAL A 114 17.95 -6.37 -39.38
CA VAL A 114 18.35 -5.17 -40.13
C VAL A 114 19.54 -4.46 -39.46
N SER A 115 19.53 -4.30 -38.14
CA SER A 115 20.65 -3.69 -37.40
C SER A 115 21.94 -4.51 -37.50
N PHE A 116 21.85 -5.84 -37.57
CA PHE A 116 23.00 -6.72 -37.72
C PHE A 116 23.56 -6.71 -39.16
N ASN A 117 22.69 -6.61 -40.18
CA ASN A 117 23.12 -6.47 -41.58
C ASN A 117 23.83 -5.12 -41.85
N LEU A 118 23.46 -4.06 -41.13
CA LEU A 118 24.13 -2.75 -41.21
C LEU A 118 25.43 -2.67 -40.38
N ALA A 119 25.65 -3.59 -39.44
CA ALA A 119 26.88 -3.68 -38.65
C ALA A 119 27.97 -4.53 -39.32
N LYS A 120 27.71 -5.10 -40.51
CA LYS A 120 28.71 -5.83 -41.29
C LYS A 120 29.65 -4.81 -41.95
N PRO A 121 30.93 -4.72 -41.57
CA PRO A 121 31.86 -3.82 -42.24
C PRO A 121 32.00 -4.25 -43.71
N SER A 122 31.80 -3.29 -44.62
CA SER A 122 32.18 -3.40 -46.02
C SER A 122 33.70 -3.58 -46.10
N VAL A 123 34.16 -4.81 -46.29
CA VAL A 123 35.51 -5.06 -46.79
C VAL A 123 35.39 -5.11 -48.31
N SER A 124 35.59 -3.95 -48.95
CA SER A 124 35.82 -3.91 -50.40
C SER A 124 37.07 -4.73 -50.72
N PRO A 125 37.05 -5.60 -51.75
CA PRO A 125 38.28 -6.19 -52.26
C PRO A 125 39.14 -5.08 -52.87
N PHE A 126 40.25 -4.76 -52.20
CA PHE A 126 41.32 -3.93 -52.71
C PHE A 126 41.93 -4.63 -53.93
N ILE A 127 41.72 -4.04 -55.11
CA ILE A 127 42.31 -4.49 -56.38
C ILE A 127 43.81 -4.26 -56.31
N ILE A 128 44.62 -5.32 -56.34
CA ILE A 128 46.05 -5.20 -56.66
C ILE A 128 46.16 -5.30 -58.18
N GLU A 129 46.36 -4.15 -58.80
CA GLU A 129 46.75 -3.99 -60.20
C GLU A 129 48.23 -4.36 -60.33
N GLY A 130 48.51 -5.59 -60.77
CA GLY A 130 49.86 -6.04 -61.13
C GLY A 130 50.05 -5.91 -62.64
N ASN A 131 50.74 -4.85 -63.08
CA ASN A 131 51.25 -4.76 -64.45
C ASN A 131 52.73 -5.22 -64.53
N SER A 132 53.08 -5.72 -65.72
CA SER A 132 54.42 -5.82 -66.32
C SER A 132 55.43 -6.88 -65.84
N SER A 133 55.72 -7.87 -66.70
CA SER A 133 57.01 -7.96 -67.43
C SER A 133 57.07 -9.21 -68.34
N LEU A 134 57.07 -8.98 -69.65
CA LEU A 134 57.59 -9.86 -70.71
C LEU A 134 58.42 -8.97 -71.64
#